data_AF-A0A2Z2NY79-F1
#
_entry.id   AF-A0A2Z2NY79-F1
#
_cell.length_a   1.000
_cell.length_b   1.000
_cell.length_c   1.000
_cell.angle_alpha   90.00
_cell.angle_beta   90.00
_cell.angle_gamma   90.00
#
_symmetry.space_group_name_H-M   'P 1'
#
loop_
_entity.id
_entity.type
_entity.pdbx_description
1 polymer ?
#
loop_
_entity_poly.entity_id
_entity_poly.type
_entity_poly.pdbx_seq_one_letter_code
_entity_poly.pdbx_strand_id
1 'polypeptide(L)'
;MFYGGGERGKTVESIIRGLRSDEQMIHVHGERGSGKTMLSLVISDRLKQRYNIIRYDIPDFSVGLLLRHLLIELLPQQADLISVEQAQKGVSQDAITKALQGLSEQLRRTPQSKTGKPFLLVVDSQADIHADGLRVLETLGRIKINGHPIFQCVLFHRVSDQTARSVNAHSEFYQQSNHHWLRRLTLAEINEYLHHHMMLFDFNRRDLFTREMAYFIADRSEGVFRSINTLARNAFTIANLESADKLSMSHLLMAGLPPRSEPSIESGFLTKHRGHAIALLGTCVVASTAVVVLFIK
;
A
#
# COMPACT_ATOMS: atom_id res chain seq x y z
N MET A 1 -6.50 -16.93 3.74
CA MET A 1 -7.16 -15.61 3.61
C MET A 1 -7.06 -15.00 2.20
N PHE A 2 -6.20 -15.49 1.30
CA PHE A 2 -6.16 -15.01 -0.09
C PHE A 2 -7.30 -15.59 -0.94
N TYR A 3 -8.05 -14.71 -1.61
CA TYR A 3 -9.02 -15.09 -2.64
C TYR A 3 -8.34 -15.19 -4.01
N GLY A 4 -8.30 -16.40 -4.57
CA GLY A 4 -7.65 -16.68 -5.86
C GLY A 4 -8.50 -16.42 -7.11
N GLY A 5 -9.80 -16.12 -6.97
CA GLY A 5 -10.69 -15.81 -8.09
C GLY A 5 -10.36 -14.45 -8.74
N GLY A 6 -11.09 -14.03 -9.78
CA GLY A 6 -10.76 -12.79 -10.50
C GLY A 6 -9.43 -12.87 -11.26
N GLU A 7 -9.00 -14.07 -11.64
CA GLU A 7 -7.70 -14.40 -12.26
C GLU A 7 -6.46 -14.21 -11.37
N ARG A 8 -6.63 -13.82 -10.10
CA ARG A 8 -5.50 -13.53 -9.20
C ARG A 8 -4.62 -14.74 -8.95
N GLY A 9 -5.22 -15.91 -8.75
CA GLY A 9 -4.49 -17.16 -8.61
C GLY A 9 -3.61 -17.45 -9.83
N LYS A 10 -4.17 -17.26 -11.04
CA LYS A 10 -3.42 -17.41 -12.30
C LYS A 10 -2.29 -16.38 -12.38
N THR A 11 -2.54 -15.12 -12.04
CA THR A 11 -1.52 -14.07 -12.00
C THR A 11 -0.38 -14.43 -11.06
N VAL A 12 -0.66 -14.90 -9.84
CA VAL A 12 0.39 -15.33 -8.89
C VAL A 12 1.23 -16.46 -9.48
N GLU A 13 0.59 -17.48 -10.05
CA GLU A 13 1.33 -18.60 -10.66
C GLU A 13 2.18 -18.16 -11.86
N SER A 14 1.68 -17.23 -12.69
CA SER A 14 2.44 -16.65 -13.80
C SER A 14 3.65 -15.86 -13.30
N ILE A 15 3.49 -15.03 -12.28
CA ILE A 15 4.60 -14.26 -11.67
C ILE A 15 5.64 -15.21 -11.10
N ILE A 16 5.23 -16.22 -10.33
CA ILE A 16 6.14 -17.23 -9.75
C ILE A 16 6.89 -17.98 -10.87
N ARG A 17 6.23 -18.26 -11.99
CA ARG A 17 6.86 -18.90 -13.14
C ARG A 17 7.86 -17.98 -13.84
N GLY A 18 7.52 -16.71 -14.07
CA GLY A 18 8.42 -15.71 -14.65
C GLY A 18 9.70 -15.58 -13.84
N LEU A 19 9.57 -15.47 -12.50
CA LEU A 19 10.73 -15.41 -11.60
C LEU A 19 11.62 -16.65 -11.68
N ARG A 20 11.04 -17.84 -11.84
CA ARG A 20 11.78 -19.11 -12.02
C ARG A 20 12.43 -19.23 -13.39
N SER A 21 11.91 -18.52 -14.39
CA SER A 21 12.48 -18.43 -15.72
C SER A 21 13.48 -17.26 -15.84
N ASP A 22 14.06 -16.83 -14.70
CA ASP A 22 15.08 -15.79 -14.62
C ASP A 22 14.66 -14.39 -15.12
N GLU A 23 13.35 -14.11 -15.10
CA GLU A 23 12.82 -12.78 -15.43
C GLU A 23 13.22 -11.77 -14.35
N GLN A 24 14.03 -10.77 -14.72
CA GLN A 24 14.64 -9.84 -13.76
C GLN A 24 13.62 -8.89 -13.13
N MET A 25 12.61 -8.49 -13.90
CA MET A 25 11.58 -7.56 -13.48
C MET A 25 10.21 -8.00 -13.96
N ILE A 26 9.28 -8.03 -13.03
CA ILE A 26 7.87 -8.30 -13.28
C ILE A 26 7.05 -7.10 -12.81
N HIS A 27 6.12 -6.65 -13.65
CA HIS A 27 5.31 -5.46 -13.43
C HIS A 27 3.85 -5.87 -13.21
N VAL A 28 3.29 -5.46 -12.08
CA VAL A 28 1.89 -5.73 -11.72
C VAL A 28 1.11 -4.43 -11.63
N HIS A 29 0.17 -4.24 -12.54
CA HIS A 29 -0.60 -3.01 -12.69
C HIS A 29 -1.98 -3.18 -12.07
N GLY A 30 -2.47 -2.16 -11.38
CA GLY A 30 -3.85 -2.17 -10.88
C GLY A 30 -4.26 -0.84 -10.28
N GLU A 31 -5.55 -0.53 -10.34
CA GLU A 31 -6.08 0.70 -9.72
C GLU A 31 -5.96 0.67 -8.20
N ARG A 32 -6.31 1.78 -7.56
CA ARG A 32 -6.33 1.88 -6.09
C ARG A 32 -7.34 0.88 -5.52
N GLY A 33 -6.88 0.04 -4.60
CA GLY A 33 -7.77 -0.94 -3.95
C GLY A 33 -8.06 -2.21 -4.75
N SER A 34 -7.33 -2.47 -5.84
CA SER A 34 -7.41 -3.70 -6.65
C SER A 34 -6.85 -4.97 -5.99
N GLY A 35 -6.22 -4.84 -4.81
CA GLY A 35 -5.62 -5.95 -4.07
C GLY A 35 -4.10 -6.13 -4.26
N LYS A 36 -3.40 -5.17 -4.88
CA LYS A 36 -1.94 -5.20 -5.09
C LYS A 36 -1.15 -5.59 -3.83
N THR A 37 -1.39 -4.91 -2.72
CA THR A 37 -0.73 -5.20 -1.43
C THR A 37 -0.98 -6.62 -0.92
N MET A 38 -2.22 -7.12 -1.05
CA MET A 38 -2.50 -8.51 -0.66
C MET A 38 -1.75 -9.50 -1.58
N LEU A 39 -1.72 -9.22 -2.88
CA LEU A 39 -0.99 -10.04 -3.84
C LEU A 39 0.52 -10.05 -3.56
N SER A 40 1.08 -8.88 -3.21
CA SER A 40 2.50 -8.73 -2.88
C SER A 40 2.86 -9.57 -1.65
N LEU A 41 2.02 -9.56 -0.61
CA LEU A 41 2.20 -10.39 0.58
C LEU A 41 2.10 -11.90 0.27
N VAL A 42 1.17 -12.31 -0.59
CA VAL A 42 1.02 -13.72 -1.00
C VAL A 42 2.23 -14.20 -1.79
N ILE A 43 2.76 -13.37 -2.70
CA ILE A 43 3.97 -13.69 -3.46
C ILE A 43 5.17 -13.80 -2.52
N SER A 44 5.35 -12.84 -1.61
CA SER A 44 6.40 -12.87 -0.58
C SER A 44 6.34 -14.16 0.25
N ASP A 45 5.15 -14.53 0.74
CA ASP A 45 4.97 -15.72 1.58
C ASP A 45 5.29 -17.02 0.82
N ARG A 46 4.84 -17.13 -0.43
CA ARG A 46 5.09 -18.32 -1.28
C ARG A 46 6.55 -18.46 -1.69
N LEU A 47 7.30 -17.37 -1.74
CA LEU A 47 8.68 -17.34 -2.25
C LEU A 47 9.75 -17.27 -1.15
N LYS A 48 9.38 -17.06 0.13
CA LYS A 48 10.31 -16.93 1.27
C LYS A 48 11.31 -18.09 1.45
N GLN A 49 10.96 -19.29 0.99
CA GLN A 49 11.86 -20.44 1.06
C GLN A 49 12.92 -20.45 -0.05
N ARG A 50 12.69 -19.74 -1.15
CA ARG A 50 13.58 -19.69 -2.32
C ARG A 50 14.38 -18.39 -2.42
N TYR A 51 13.78 -17.30 -1.97
CA TYR A 51 14.37 -15.96 -2.05
C TYR A 51 14.54 -15.34 -0.67
N ASN A 52 15.56 -14.51 -0.52
CA ASN A 52 15.63 -13.51 0.53
C ASN A 52 14.71 -12.34 0.09
N ILE A 53 13.53 -12.26 0.71
CA ILE A 53 12.53 -11.26 0.34
C ILE A 53 12.84 -9.92 1.01
N ILE A 54 12.97 -8.86 0.21
CA ILE A 54 13.03 -7.48 0.69
C ILE A 54 11.72 -6.81 0.27
N ARG A 55 10.99 -6.24 1.23
CA ARG A 55 9.76 -5.49 0.96
C ARG A 55 10.03 -3.99 1.07
N TYR A 56 9.67 -3.27 0.02
CA TYR A 56 9.80 -1.82 -0.03
C TYR A 56 8.40 -1.20 -0.17
N ASP A 57 7.80 -0.93 0.99
CA ASP A 57 6.45 -0.41 1.14
C ASP A 57 6.52 1.07 1.56
N ILE A 58 6.38 2.00 0.61
CA ILE A 58 6.56 3.44 0.85
C ILE A 58 5.52 4.29 0.09
N PRO A 59 5.00 5.36 0.70
CA PRO A 59 4.04 6.26 0.04
C PRO A 59 4.61 6.92 -1.21
N ASP A 60 5.81 7.48 -1.10
CA ASP A 60 6.48 8.26 -2.15
C ASP A 60 7.83 7.67 -2.50
N PHE A 61 8.08 7.46 -3.79
CA PHE A 61 9.30 6.83 -4.29
C PHE A 61 10.43 7.85 -4.51
N SER A 62 11.61 7.58 -3.96
CA SER A 62 12.84 8.30 -4.31
C SER A 62 14.02 7.34 -4.44
N VAL A 63 14.96 7.66 -5.34
CA VAL A 63 16.20 6.88 -5.51
C VAL A 63 16.99 6.83 -4.21
N GLY A 64 17.05 7.93 -3.47
CA GLY A 64 17.77 7.99 -2.21
C GLY A 64 17.15 7.11 -1.13
N LEU A 65 15.82 7.12 -1.01
CA LEU A 65 15.10 6.25 -0.07
C LEU A 65 15.27 4.77 -0.46
N LEU A 66 15.18 4.43 -1.75
CA LEU A 66 15.38 3.06 -2.23
C LEU A 66 16.79 2.57 -1.91
N LEU A 67 17.82 3.35 -2.29
CA LEU A 67 19.21 2.95 -2.07
C LEU A 67 19.54 2.85 -0.58
N ARG A 68 19.08 3.81 0.24
CA ARG A 68 19.25 3.73 1.70
C ARG A 68 18.58 2.47 2.27
N HIS A 69 17.37 2.15 1.84
CA HIS A 69 16.67 0.94 2.29
C HIS A 69 17.44 -0.32 1.89
N LEU A 70 17.91 -0.43 0.65
CA LEU A 70 18.72 -1.56 0.20
C LEU A 70 20.07 -1.64 0.93
N LEU A 71 20.71 -0.51 1.24
CA LEU A 71 21.94 -0.49 2.05
C LEU A 71 21.69 -1.03 3.44
N ILE A 72 20.58 -0.66 4.10
CA ILE A 72 20.23 -1.20 5.43
C ILE A 72 20.02 -2.73 5.36
N GLU A 73 19.29 -3.21 4.36
CA GLU A 73 18.92 -4.63 4.24
C GLU A 73 20.10 -5.52 3.80
N LEU A 74 20.92 -5.05 2.86
CA LEU A 74 21.97 -5.85 2.24
C LEU A 74 23.36 -5.59 2.82
N LEU A 75 23.63 -4.35 3.24
CA LEU A 75 24.96 -3.89 3.62
C LEU A 75 24.91 -2.93 4.83
N PRO A 76 24.40 -3.40 5.99
CA PRO A 76 24.09 -2.53 7.14
C PRO A 76 25.30 -1.74 7.66
N GLN A 77 26.52 -2.26 7.47
CA GLN A 77 27.78 -1.58 7.82
C GLN A 77 28.02 -0.29 7.01
N GLN A 78 27.35 -0.13 5.87
CA GLN A 78 27.42 1.05 5.00
C GLN A 78 26.07 1.77 4.89
N ALA A 79 25.13 1.53 5.83
CA ALA A 79 23.81 2.17 5.83
C ALA A 79 23.88 3.71 5.89
N ASP A 80 24.94 4.26 6.47
CA ASP A 80 25.17 5.70 6.60
C ASP A 80 25.75 6.37 5.35
N LEU A 81 26.04 5.61 4.29
CA LEU A 81 26.53 6.15 3.01
C LEU A 81 25.52 7.10 2.36
N ILE A 82 24.22 6.90 2.62
CA ILE A 82 23.15 7.84 2.30
C ILE A 82 22.43 8.15 3.60
N SER A 83 22.58 9.36 4.12
CA SER A 83 21.88 9.78 5.34
C SER A 83 20.36 9.90 5.12
N VAL A 84 19.58 9.92 6.20
CA VAL A 84 18.13 10.16 6.12
C VAL A 84 17.82 11.49 5.42
N GLU A 85 18.59 12.53 5.73
CA GLU A 85 18.42 13.85 5.15
C GLU A 85 18.72 13.85 3.65
N GLN A 86 19.81 13.20 3.22
CA GLN A 86 20.13 13.04 1.79
C GLN A 86 19.05 12.23 1.07
N ALA A 87 18.55 11.15 1.68
CA ALA A 87 17.52 10.32 1.07
C ALA A 87 16.21 11.10 0.81
N GLN A 88 15.89 12.08 1.65
CA GLN A 88 14.69 12.92 1.53
C GLN A 88 14.87 14.15 0.64
N LYS A 89 16.01 14.85 0.77
CA LYS A 89 16.24 16.14 0.09
C LYS A 89 16.91 16.00 -1.28
N GLY A 90 17.59 14.87 -1.53
CA GLY A 90 18.34 14.62 -2.75
C GLY A 90 19.70 14.02 -2.46
N VAL A 91 20.09 13.04 -3.29
CA VAL A 91 21.36 12.31 -3.15
C VAL A 91 22.30 12.73 -4.26
N SER A 92 23.57 12.94 -3.94
CA SER A 92 24.59 13.25 -4.95
C SER A 92 24.85 12.06 -5.87
N GLN A 93 25.25 12.33 -7.11
CA GLN A 93 25.56 11.26 -8.07
C GLN A 93 26.72 10.36 -7.61
N ASP A 94 27.69 10.93 -6.89
CA ASP A 94 28.79 10.17 -6.26
C ASP A 94 28.28 9.19 -5.20
N ALA A 95 27.38 9.63 -4.32
CA ALA A 95 26.79 8.75 -3.30
C ALA A 95 25.93 7.64 -3.94
N ILE A 96 25.15 7.95 -4.98
CA ILE A 96 24.41 6.94 -5.76
C ILE A 96 25.38 5.91 -6.35
N THR A 97 26.47 6.36 -6.97
CA THR A 97 27.46 5.48 -7.61
C THR A 97 28.12 4.57 -6.58
N LYS A 98 28.56 5.12 -5.45
CA LYS A 98 29.16 4.34 -4.35
C LYS A 98 28.18 3.33 -3.76
N ALA A 99 26.92 3.73 -3.55
CA ALA A 99 25.88 2.83 -3.06
C ALA A 99 25.66 1.66 -4.02
N LEU A 100 25.52 1.94 -5.32
CA LEU A 100 25.36 0.90 -6.35
C LEU A 100 26.56 -0.04 -6.42
N GLN A 101 27.79 0.48 -6.30
CA GLN A 101 29.01 -0.34 -6.27
C GLN A 101 29.01 -1.28 -5.06
N GLY A 102 28.78 -0.77 -3.85
CA GLY A 102 28.73 -1.57 -2.62
C GLY A 102 27.63 -2.63 -2.66
N LEU A 103 26.42 -2.25 -3.09
CA LEU A 103 25.31 -3.18 -3.26
C LEU A 103 25.63 -4.26 -4.31
N SER A 104 26.23 -3.88 -5.43
CA SER A 104 26.59 -4.83 -6.49
C SER A 104 27.64 -5.84 -6.04
N GLU A 105 28.67 -5.38 -5.31
CA GLU A 105 29.69 -6.25 -4.74
C GLU A 105 29.10 -7.20 -3.70
N GLN A 106 28.22 -6.69 -2.83
CA GLN A 106 27.53 -7.51 -1.85
C GLN A 106 26.64 -8.58 -2.49
N LEU A 107 25.85 -8.21 -3.49
CA LEU A 107 25.03 -9.14 -4.25
C LEU A 107 25.88 -10.24 -4.89
N ARG A 108 27.06 -9.92 -5.44
CA ARG A 108 27.98 -10.93 -6.00
C ARG A 108 28.56 -11.89 -4.97
N ARG A 109 28.67 -11.48 -3.71
CA ARG A 109 29.15 -12.31 -2.59
C ARG A 109 28.07 -13.21 -1.98
N THR A 110 26.78 -12.92 -2.22
CA THR A 110 25.63 -13.69 -1.72
C THR A 110 25.75 -15.22 -1.83
N PRO A 111 26.25 -15.82 -2.94
CA PRO A 111 26.39 -17.27 -3.07
C PRO A 111 27.31 -17.91 -2.02
N GLN A 112 28.21 -17.13 -1.41
CA GLN A 112 29.13 -17.57 -0.37
C GLN A 112 28.49 -17.56 1.03
N SER A 113 27.27 -17.01 1.17
CA SER A 113 26.53 -17.00 2.42
C SER A 113 25.93 -18.38 2.72
N LYS A 114 25.59 -18.64 4.00
CA LYS A 114 25.02 -19.91 4.45
C LYS A 114 23.74 -20.33 3.71
N THR A 115 22.96 -19.37 3.19
CA THR A 115 21.71 -19.66 2.47
C THR A 115 21.89 -19.66 0.96
N GLY A 116 22.81 -18.84 0.42
CA GLY A 116 23.05 -18.70 -1.02
C GLY A 116 21.83 -18.26 -1.85
N LYS A 117 20.73 -17.86 -1.19
CA LYS A 117 19.45 -17.56 -1.85
C LYS A 117 19.55 -16.22 -2.61
N PRO A 118 19.00 -16.13 -3.84
CA PRO A 118 18.84 -14.86 -4.52
C PRO A 118 17.90 -13.93 -3.75
N PHE A 119 17.97 -12.63 -4.04
CA PHE A 119 17.10 -11.61 -3.46
C PHE A 119 15.93 -11.32 -4.37
N LEU A 120 14.76 -11.13 -3.75
CA LEU A 120 13.57 -10.62 -4.43
C LEU A 120 13.13 -9.34 -3.75
N LEU A 121 13.24 -8.22 -4.48
CA LEU A 121 12.67 -6.95 -4.07
C LEU A 121 11.21 -6.89 -4.50
N VAL A 122 10.32 -6.66 -3.53
CA VAL A 122 8.90 -6.42 -3.77
C VAL A 122 8.62 -4.95 -3.48
N VAL A 123 8.29 -4.18 -4.51
CA VAL A 123 8.01 -2.74 -4.40
C VAL A 123 6.51 -2.52 -4.48
N ASP A 124 5.89 -2.08 -3.38
CA ASP A 124 4.49 -1.68 -3.30
C ASP A 124 4.41 -0.20 -2.90
N SER A 125 4.47 0.67 -3.90
CA SER A 125 4.36 2.13 -3.72
C SER A 125 3.01 2.65 -4.19
N GLN A 126 2.56 3.75 -3.57
CA GLN A 126 1.37 4.47 -4.04
C GLN A 126 1.68 5.40 -5.21
N ALA A 127 2.96 5.78 -5.34
CA ALA A 127 3.50 6.62 -6.40
C ALA A 127 4.14 5.78 -7.51
N ASP A 128 4.25 6.38 -8.69
CA ASP A 128 4.92 5.75 -9.82
C ASP A 128 6.43 5.76 -9.62
N ILE A 129 7.09 4.66 -10.01
CA ILE A 129 8.55 4.58 -9.99
C ILE A 129 9.09 5.38 -11.18
N HIS A 130 9.76 6.49 -10.90
CA HIS A 130 10.39 7.30 -11.92
C HIS A 130 11.50 6.54 -12.67
N ALA A 131 11.83 6.99 -13.89
CA ALA A 131 12.82 6.36 -14.75
C ALA A 131 14.18 6.15 -14.05
N ASP A 132 14.59 7.09 -13.19
CA ASP A 132 15.86 7.00 -12.45
C ASP A 132 15.85 5.84 -11.45
N GLY A 133 14.71 5.59 -10.80
CA GLY A 133 14.50 4.45 -9.93
C GLY A 133 14.55 3.13 -10.68
N LEU A 134 13.88 3.07 -11.85
CA LEU A 134 13.94 1.89 -12.72
C LEU A 134 15.37 1.59 -13.16
N ARG A 135 16.15 2.59 -13.57
CA ARG A 135 17.56 2.39 -13.96
C ARG A 135 18.41 1.81 -12.83
N VAL A 136 18.19 2.24 -11.59
CA VAL A 136 18.85 1.67 -10.40
C VAL A 136 18.50 0.19 -10.25
N LEU A 137 17.21 -0.14 -10.30
CA LEU A 137 16.73 -1.52 -10.18
C LEU A 137 17.23 -2.40 -11.33
N GLU A 138 17.30 -1.87 -12.56
CA GLU A 138 17.82 -2.58 -13.73
C GLU A 138 19.30 -2.86 -13.60
N THR A 139 20.06 -1.89 -13.08
CA THR A 139 21.49 -2.06 -12.82
C THR A 139 21.74 -3.22 -11.86
N LEU A 140 20.98 -3.30 -10.77
CA LEU A 140 21.09 -4.39 -9.79
C LEU A 140 20.56 -5.72 -10.36
N GLY A 141 19.44 -5.70 -11.08
CA GLY A 141 18.82 -6.90 -11.68
C GLY A 141 19.65 -7.56 -12.78
N ARG A 142 20.57 -6.82 -13.41
CA ARG A 142 21.52 -7.36 -14.41
C ARG A 142 22.59 -8.26 -13.81
N ILE A 143 22.78 -8.24 -12.48
CA ILE A 143 23.82 -9.04 -11.83
C ILE A 143 23.42 -10.52 -11.88
N LYS A 144 24.27 -11.32 -12.52
CA LYS A 144 24.10 -12.77 -12.64
C LYS A 144 25.26 -13.50 -12.00
N ILE A 145 24.96 -14.61 -11.34
CA ILE A 145 25.91 -15.58 -10.83
C ILE A 145 25.63 -16.92 -11.50
N ASN A 146 26.65 -17.52 -12.13
CA ASN A 146 26.52 -18.78 -12.85
C ASN A 146 25.37 -18.79 -13.87
N GLY A 147 25.14 -17.66 -14.54
CA GLY A 147 24.06 -17.50 -15.53
C GLY A 147 22.69 -17.10 -14.97
N HIS A 148 22.49 -17.17 -13.66
CA HIS A 148 21.20 -16.90 -13.00
C HIS A 148 21.17 -15.53 -12.30
N PRO A 149 20.05 -14.80 -12.29
CA PRO A 149 19.91 -13.52 -11.61
C PRO A 149 20.00 -13.70 -10.09
N ILE A 150 20.82 -12.87 -9.44
CA ILE A 150 20.93 -12.86 -7.97
C ILE A 150 19.97 -11.86 -7.31
N PHE A 151 19.41 -10.94 -8.10
CA PHE A 151 18.49 -9.90 -7.68
C PHE A 151 17.36 -9.79 -8.70
N GLN A 152 16.12 -9.95 -8.27
CA GLN A 152 14.92 -9.82 -9.11
C GLN A 152 13.93 -8.88 -8.42
N CYS A 153 13.02 -8.30 -9.21
CA CYS A 153 12.05 -7.33 -8.73
C CYS A 153 10.63 -7.70 -9.15
N VAL A 154 9.66 -7.51 -8.23
CA VAL A 154 8.23 -7.43 -8.55
C VAL A 154 7.76 -6.02 -8.19
N LEU A 155 7.35 -5.28 -9.21
CA LEU A 155 7.00 -3.86 -9.13
C LEU A 155 5.50 -3.69 -9.27
N PHE A 156 4.86 -3.18 -8.22
CA PHE A 156 3.43 -2.89 -8.23
C PHE A 156 3.19 -1.44 -8.65
N HIS A 157 2.47 -1.27 -9.76
CA HIS A 157 2.18 0.02 -10.36
C HIS A 157 0.71 0.38 -10.13
N ARG A 158 0.48 1.66 -9.85
CA ARG A 158 -0.88 2.20 -9.79
C ARG A 158 -1.28 2.67 -11.18
N VAL A 159 -2.45 2.27 -11.62
CA VAL A 159 -3.05 2.81 -12.86
C VAL A 159 -4.29 3.62 -12.53
N SER A 160 -4.66 4.52 -13.45
CA SER A 160 -5.87 5.31 -13.31
C SER A 160 -7.11 4.41 -13.39
N ASP A 161 -8.21 4.85 -12.78
CA ASP A 161 -9.48 4.13 -12.82
C ASP A 161 -10.01 4.00 -14.27
N GLN A 162 -9.72 4.99 -15.13
CA GLN A 162 -10.04 4.94 -16.56
C GLN A 162 -9.25 3.84 -17.28
N THR A 163 -7.94 3.76 -17.04
CA THR A 163 -7.09 2.69 -17.58
C THR A 163 -7.53 1.32 -17.07
N ALA A 164 -7.87 1.20 -15.78
CA ALA A 164 -8.34 -0.07 -15.22
C ALA A 164 -9.67 -0.54 -15.83
N ARG A 165 -10.57 0.39 -16.18
CA ARG A 165 -11.80 0.06 -16.91
C ARG A 165 -11.53 -0.38 -18.35
N SER A 166 -10.54 0.21 -19.03
CA SER A 166 -10.22 -0.15 -20.42
C SER A 166 -9.52 -1.51 -20.54
N VAL A 167 -8.75 -1.92 -19.52
CA VAL A 167 -8.10 -3.24 -19.45
C VAL A 167 -9.10 -4.40 -19.60
N ASN A 168 -10.31 -4.25 -19.06
CA ASN A 168 -11.39 -5.24 -19.23
C ASN A 168 -11.88 -5.36 -20.68
N ALA A 169 -11.68 -4.33 -21.50
CA ALA A 169 -12.15 -4.27 -22.88
C ALA A 169 -11.06 -4.56 -23.93
N HIS A 170 -9.77 -4.46 -23.56
CA HIS A 170 -8.66 -4.45 -24.52
C HIS A 170 -7.48 -5.33 -24.06
N SER A 171 -7.75 -6.59 -23.70
CA SER A 171 -6.75 -7.53 -23.18
C SER A 171 -5.58 -7.84 -24.15
N GLU A 172 -5.72 -7.53 -25.43
CA GLU A 172 -4.74 -7.85 -26.47
C GLU A 172 -3.57 -6.86 -26.57
N PHE A 173 -3.68 -5.65 -26.00
CA PHE A 173 -2.70 -4.57 -26.23
C PHE A 173 -1.48 -4.57 -25.27
N TYR A 174 -1.43 -5.47 -24.29
CA TYR A 174 -0.37 -5.48 -23.25
C TYR A 174 0.45 -6.79 -23.25
N GLN A 175 0.85 -7.27 -24.43
CA GLN A 175 1.55 -8.55 -24.65
C GLN A 175 3.05 -8.53 -24.29
N GLN A 176 3.42 -8.03 -23.11
CA GLN A 176 4.74 -8.29 -22.55
C GLN A 176 4.60 -9.33 -21.44
N SER A 177 5.39 -10.42 -21.50
CA SER A 177 5.26 -11.58 -20.59
C SER A 177 5.43 -11.21 -19.12
N ASN A 178 6.24 -10.19 -18.84
CA ASN A 178 6.49 -9.65 -17.51
C ASN A 178 5.40 -8.68 -17.00
N HIS A 179 4.37 -8.34 -17.78
CA HIS A 179 3.34 -7.39 -17.38
C HIS A 179 2.03 -8.11 -17.04
N HIS A 180 1.50 -7.83 -15.85
CA HIS A 180 0.25 -8.40 -15.37
C HIS A 180 -0.70 -7.31 -14.91
N TRP A 181 -1.98 -7.44 -15.26
CA TRP A 181 -3.00 -6.43 -14.97
C TRP A 181 -4.09 -6.99 -14.06
N LEU A 182 -4.31 -6.31 -12.93
CA LEU A 182 -5.32 -6.67 -11.95
C LEU A 182 -6.64 -5.98 -12.30
N ARG A 183 -7.51 -6.70 -13.02
CA ARG A 183 -8.85 -6.23 -13.39
C ARG A 183 -9.85 -6.16 -12.23
N ARG A 184 -10.94 -5.42 -12.37
CA ARG A 184 -12.07 -5.45 -11.41
C ARG A 184 -12.76 -6.82 -11.38
N LEU A 185 -13.40 -7.15 -10.27
CA LEU A 185 -14.23 -8.36 -10.16
C LEU A 185 -15.54 -8.17 -10.93
N THR A 186 -15.98 -9.24 -11.60
CA THR A 186 -17.34 -9.32 -12.14
C THR A 186 -18.34 -9.58 -11.01
N LEU A 187 -19.62 -9.32 -11.26
CA LEU A 187 -20.69 -9.63 -10.31
C LEU A 187 -20.64 -11.08 -9.79
N ALA A 188 -20.43 -12.05 -10.67
CA ALA A 188 -20.35 -13.46 -10.29
C ALA A 188 -19.19 -13.70 -9.30
N GLU A 189 -18.02 -13.12 -9.61
CA GLU A 189 -16.84 -13.24 -8.76
C GLU A 189 -16.95 -12.45 -7.45
N ILE A 190 -17.76 -11.39 -7.39
CA ILE A 190 -18.04 -10.67 -6.15
C ILE A 190 -18.82 -11.56 -5.18
N ASN A 191 -19.80 -12.31 -5.68
CA ASN A 191 -20.55 -13.26 -4.85
C ASN A 191 -19.62 -14.35 -4.29
N GLU A 192 -18.79 -14.94 -5.15
CA GLU A 192 -17.77 -15.91 -4.74
C GLU A 192 -16.77 -15.32 -3.73
N TYR A 193 -16.36 -14.07 -3.94
CA TYR A 193 -15.45 -13.36 -3.03
C TYR A 193 -16.07 -13.12 -1.66
N LEU A 194 -17.31 -12.63 -1.60
CA LEU A 194 -18.03 -12.42 -0.35
C LEU A 194 -18.20 -13.74 0.42
N HIS A 195 -18.62 -14.79 -0.27
CA HIS A 195 -18.73 -16.13 0.32
C HIS A 195 -17.38 -16.63 0.86
N HIS A 196 -16.31 -16.55 0.07
CA HIS A 196 -14.96 -16.90 0.51
C HIS A 196 -14.54 -16.12 1.76
N HIS A 197 -14.79 -14.81 1.77
CA HIS A 197 -14.39 -13.97 2.88
C HIS A 197 -15.17 -14.30 4.16
N MET A 198 -16.46 -14.62 4.07
CA MET A 198 -17.27 -15.01 5.24
C MET A 198 -16.86 -16.35 5.84
N MET A 199 -16.48 -17.32 5.00
CA MET A 199 -15.97 -18.62 5.44
C MET A 199 -14.72 -18.51 6.32
N LEU A 200 -13.96 -17.41 6.21
CA LEU A 200 -12.79 -17.17 7.05
C LEU A 200 -13.15 -16.67 8.46
N PHE A 201 -14.35 -16.14 8.67
CA PHE A 201 -14.80 -15.64 9.97
C PHE A 201 -15.62 -16.68 10.74
N ASP A 202 -16.56 -17.34 10.08
CA ASP A 202 -17.38 -18.38 10.69
C ASP A 202 -17.96 -19.29 9.60
N PHE A 203 -17.60 -20.58 9.65
CA PHE A 203 -18.07 -21.61 8.71
C PHE A 203 -19.59 -21.72 8.67
N ASN A 204 -20.28 -21.39 9.77
CA ASN A 204 -21.74 -21.46 9.86
C ASN A 204 -22.45 -20.25 9.23
N ARG A 205 -21.71 -19.22 8.81
CA ARG A 205 -22.24 -17.96 8.25
C ARG A 205 -21.94 -17.79 6.76
N ARG A 206 -22.02 -18.88 6.01
CA ARG A 206 -21.79 -18.90 4.55
C ARG A 206 -22.78 -18.04 3.73
N ASP A 207 -24.02 -17.92 4.21
CA ASP A 207 -25.11 -17.25 3.47
C ASP A 207 -25.52 -15.90 4.10
N LEU A 208 -24.55 -15.06 4.46
CA LEU A 208 -24.83 -13.73 5.06
C LEU A 208 -25.27 -12.67 4.04
N PHE A 209 -24.86 -12.81 2.78
CA PHE A 209 -25.21 -11.88 1.71
C PHE A 209 -26.21 -12.57 0.79
N THR A 210 -27.41 -12.00 0.65
CA THR A 210 -28.35 -12.46 -0.38
C THR A 210 -27.86 -12.06 -1.76
N ARG A 211 -28.48 -12.62 -2.80
CA ARG A 211 -28.18 -12.28 -4.19
C ARG A 211 -28.38 -10.78 -4.46
N GLU A 212 -29.45 -10.20 -3.95
CA GLU A 212 -29.77 -8.77 -4.06
C GLU A 212 -28.69 -7.92 -3.40
N MET A 213 -28.22 -8.33 -2.21
CA MET A 213 -27.13 -7.66 -1.50
C MET A 213 -25.82 -7.71 -2.29
N ALA A 214 -25.50 -8.85 -2.90
CA ALA A 214 -24.34 -8.98 -3.78
C ALA A 214 -24.45 -8.09 -5.03
N TYR A 215 -25.64 -8.00 -5.65
CA TYR A 215 -25.90 -7.05 -6.75
C TYR A 215 -25.68 -5.60 -6.33
N PHE A 216 -26.23 -5.20 -5.17
CA PHE A 216 -26.05 -3.84 -4.64
C PHE A 216 -24.57 -3.52 -4.41
N ILE A 217 -23.83 -4.45 -3.81
CA ILE A 217 -22.39 -4.29 -3.59
C ILE A 217 -21.65 -4.18 -4.93
N ALA A 218 -22.01 -5.00 -5.92
CA ALA A 218 -21.37 -4.97 -7.23
C ALA A 218 -21.57 -3.62 -7.93
N ASP A 219 -22.80 -3.09 -7.91
CA ASP A 219 -23.14 -1.78 -8.45
C ASP A 219 -22.33 -0.67 -7.77
N ARG A 220 -22.33 -0.63 -6.43
CA ARG A 220 -21.67 0.46 -5.68
C ARG A 220 -20.15 0.37 -5.60
N SER A 221 -19.59 -0.82 -5.70
CA SER A 221 -18.14 -1.02 -5.64
C SER A 221 -17.46 -0.98 -7.00
N GLU A 222 -18.25 -1.11 -8.08
CA GLU A 222 -17.79 -1.35 -9.45
C GLU A 222 -16.84 -2.56 -9.57
N GLY A 223 -16.84 -3.47 -8.59
CA GLY A 223 -15.94 -4.63 -8.55
C GLY A 223 -14.54 -4.37 -7.97
N VAL A 224 -14.30 -3.21 -7.34
CA VAL A 224 -13.02 -2.92 -6.67
C VAL A 224 -13.01 -3.54 -5.26
N PHE A 225 -12.03 -4.40 -4.97
CA PHE A 225 -11.90 -5.12 -3.69
C PHE A 225 -12.02 -4.21 -2.46
N ARG A 226 -11.31 -3.08 -2.44
CA ARG A 226 -11.37 -2.14 -1.30
C ARG A 226 -12.78 -1.60 -1.08
N SER A 227 -13.48 -1.27 -2.16
CA SER A 227 -14.84 -0.74 -2.11
C SER A 227 -15.83 -1.81 -1.62
N ILE A 228 -15.72 -3.04 -2.14
CA ILE A 228 -16.48 -4.21 -1.67
C ILE A 228 -16.28 -4.40 -0.15
N ASN A 229 -15.03 -4.46 0.29
CA ASN A 229 -14.70 -4.67 1.71
C ASN A 229 -15.16 -3.53 2.60
N THR A 230 -15.13 -2.30 2.09
CA THR A 230 -15.57 -1.12 2.85
C THR A 230 -17.08 -1.12 3.02
N LEU A 231 -17.85 -1.39 1.95
CA LEU A 231 -19.30 -1.52 2.04
C LEU A 231 -19.72 -2.63 2.99
N ALA A 232 -19.14 -3.83 2.82
CA ALA A 232 -19.43 -4.98 3.69
C ALA A 232 -19.10 -4.68 5.15
N ARG A 233 -17.90 -4.16 5.43
CA ARG A 233 -17.48 -3.80 6.80
C ARG A 233 -18.40 -2.75 7.41
N ASN A 234 -18.71 -1.68 6.69
CA ASN A 234 -19.58 -0.63 7.19
C ASN A 234 -20.99 -1.16 7.48
N ALA A 235 -21.52 -2.04 6.63
CA ALA A 235 -22.82 -2.66 6.86
C ALA A 235 -22.82 -3.57 8.10
N PHE A 236 -21.74 -4.33 8.34
CA PHE A 236 -21.59 -5.09 9.59
C PHE A 236 -21.47 -4.17 10.82
N THR A 237 -20.75 -3.06 10.71
CA THR A 237 -20.67 -2.07 11.80
C THR A 237 -22.05 -1.54 12.15
N ILE A 238 -22.87 -1.18 11.16
CA ILE A 238 -24.23 -0.66 11.36
C ILE A 238 -25.13 -1.73 11.98
N ALA A 239 -25.12 -2.95 11.43
CA ALA A 239 -25.88 -4.08 11.99
C ALA A 239 -25.53 -4.32 13.47
N ASN A 240 -24.25 -4.23 13.81
CA ASN A 240 -23.79 -4.42 15.19
C ASN A 240 -24.23 -3.27 16.11
N LEU A 241 -24.21 -2.02 15.63
CA LEU A 241 -24.74 -0.87 16.39
C LEU A 241 -26.23 -0.97 16.67
N GLU A 242 -26.98 -1.60 15.75
CA GLU A 242 -28.41 -1.88 15.90
C GLU A 242 -28.70 -3.17 16.67
N SER A 243 -27.67 -3.89 17.14
CA SER A 243 -27.80 -5.23 17.75
C SER A 243 -28.60 -6.20 16.88
N ALA A 244 -28.46 -6.10 15.56
CA ALA A 244 -29.20 -6.92 14.61
C ALA A 244 -28.63 -8.35 14.54
N ASP A 245 -29.51 -9.35 14.62
CA ASP A 245 -29.12 -10.76 14.53
C ASP A 245 -28.53 -11.15 13.16
N LYS A 246 -28.96 -10.45 12.10
CA LYS A 246 -28.57 -10.71 10.71
C LYS A 246 -28.28 -9.43 9.95
N LEU A 247 -27.35 -9.54 9.01
CA LEU A 247 -27.11 -8.51 8.01
C LEU A 247 -28.31 -8.42 7.06
N SER A 248 -28.70 -7.21 6.67
CA SER A 248 -29.86 -6.95 5.82
C SER A 248 -29.50 -5.91 4.75
N MET A 249 -30.39 -5.74 3.77
CA MET A 249 -30.24 -4.73 2.73
C MET A 249 -30.26 -3.30 3.31
N SER A 250 -31.01 -3.03 4.39
CA SER A 250 -31.04 -1.69 5.00
C SER A 250 -29.66 -1.26 5.51
N HIS A 251 -28.91 -2.18 6.13
CA HIS A 251 -27.54 -1.90 6.59
C HIS A 251 -26.61 -1.56 5.41
N LEU A 252 -26.75 -2.24 4.27
CA LEU A 252 -25.96 -1.95 3.07
C LEU A 252 -26.34 -0.61 2.44
N LEU A 253 -27.64 -0.29 2.37
CA LEU A 253 -28.11 1.00 1.87
C LEU A 253 -27.55 2.15 2.72
N MET A 254 -27.57 2.01 4.05
CA MET A 254 -26.98 2.99 4.96
C MET A 254 -25.45 3.07 4.82
N ALA A 255 -24.77 1.92 4.68
CA ALA A 255 -23.33 1.86 4.46
C ALA A 255 -22.87 2.50 3.14
N GLY A 256 -23.75 2.52 2.12
CA GLY A 256 -23.51 3.12 0.82
C GLY A 256 -23.88 4.59 0.71
N LEU A 257 -24.36 5.23 1.78
CA LEU A 257 -24.57 6.67 1.82
C LEU A 257 -23.21 7.39 1.86
N PRO A 258 -23.07 8.56 1.21
CA PRO A 258 -21.88 9.38 1.38
C PRO A 258 -21.71 9.70 2.88
N PRO A 259 -20.47 9.79 3.39
CA PRO A 259 -20.24 10.21 4.76
C PRO A 259 -20.98 11.53 4.98
N ARG A 260 -21.78 11.62 6.05
CA ARG A 260 -22.37 12.90 6.46
C ARG A 260 -21.22 13.89 6.54
N SER A 261 -21.35 15.03 5.86
CA SER A 261 -20.45 16.16 6.07
C SER A 261 -20.37 16.37 7.58
N GLU A 262 -19.17 16.23 8.16
CA GLU A 262 -18.97 16.61 9.54
C GLU A 262 -19.49 18.04 9.66
N PRO A 263 -20.36 18.37 10.64
CA PRO A 263 -20.66 19.76 10.89
C PRO A 263 -19.31 20.43 11.12
N SER A 264 -18.97 21.39 10.26
CA SER A 264 -17.79 22.22 10.46
C SER A 264 -17.90 22.75 11.87
N ILE A 265 -17.06 22.25 12.78
CA ILE A 265 -16.89 22.87 14.07
C ILE A 265 -16.23 24.20 13.75
N GLU A 266 -17.05 25.22 13.45
CA GLU A 266 -16.60 26.59 13.44
C GLU A 266 -16.08 26.85 14.84
N SER A 267 -14.76 26.78 15.01
CA SER A 267 -14.05 27.16 16.22
C SER A 267 -14.05 28.69 16.37
N GLY A 268 -15.22 29.33 16.22
CA GLY A 268 -15.39 30.76 16.01
C GLY A 268 -15.80 31.56 17.25
N PHE A 269 -16.23 30.92 18.34
CA PHE A 269 -16.65 31.67 19.53
C PHE A 269 -15.52 31.81 20.58
N LEU A 270 -14.84 30.72 20.93
CA LEU A 270 -13.83 30.74 21.99
C LEU A 270 -12.49 31.36 21.58
N THR A 271 -12.12 31.32 20.29
CA THR A 271 -10.88 31.95 19.80
C THR A 271 -10.99 33.47 19.70
N LYS A 272 -12.18 33.99 19.36
CA LYS A 272 -12.44 35.43 19.21
C LYS A 272 -12.46 36.19 20.54
N HIS A 273 -12.80 35.50 21.64
CA HIS A 273 -12.90 36.12 22.97
C HIS A 273 -11.71 35.84 23.91
N ARG A 274 -10.77 34.94 23.55
CA ARG A 274 -9.54 34.71 24.36
C ARG A 274 -8.66 35.94 24.50
N GLY A 275 -8.56 36.77 23.46
CA GLY A 275 -7.78 38.02 23.51
C GLY A 275 -8.36 39.05 24.49
N HIS A 276 -9.70 39.16 24.55
CA HIS A 276 -10.37 40.12 25.43
C HIS A 276 -10.41 39.64 26.88
N ALA A 277 -10.57 38.33 27.13
CA ALA A 277 -10.55 37.76 28.47
C ALA A 277 -9.15 37.83 29.13
N ILE A 278 -8.07 37.64 28.34
CA ILE A 278 -6.70 37.76 28.84
C ILE A 278 -6.33 39.23 29.09
N ALA A 279 -6.78 40.16 28.25
CA ALA A 279 -6.54 41.59 28.46
C ALA A 279 -7.24 42.14 29.71
N LEU A 280 -8.47 41.69 30.00
CA LEU A 280 -9.22 42.09 31.21
C LEU A 280 -8.61 41.52 32.50
N LEU A 281 -8.09 40.29 32.47
CA LEU A 281 -7.40 39.71 33.63
C LEU A 281 -6.04 40.39 33.87
N GLY A 282 -5.32 40.76 32.81
CA GLY A 282 -4.04 41.46 32.91
C GLY A 282 -4.15 42.86 33.53
N THR A 283 -5.18 43.62 33.19
CA THR A 283 -5.39 44.97 33.76
C THR A 283 -5.82 44.95 35.22
N CYS A 284 -6.58 43.94 35.66
CA CYS A 284 -6.92 43.78 37.07
C CYS A 284 -5.69 43.48 37.95
N VAL A 285 -4.76 42.63 37.51
CA VAL A 285 -3.57 42.29 38.29
C VAL A 285 -2.63 43.49 38.46
N VAL A 286 -2.43 44.27 37.39
CA VAL A 286 -1.57 45.47 37.44
C VAL A 286 -2.18 46.54 38.36
N ALA A 287 -3.50 46.75 38.31
CA ALA A 287 -4.19 47.69 39.19
C ALA A 287 -4.07 47.28 40.68
N SER A 288 -4.22 45.98 40.99
CA SER A 288 -4.04 45.48 42.37
C SER A 288 -2.61 45.65 42.87
N THR A 289 -1.59 45.42 42.04
CA THR A 289 -0.19 45.63 42.45
C THR A 289 0.17 47.10 42.64
N ALA A 290 -0.39 48.01 41.83
CA ALA A 290 -0.15 49.44 41.96
C ALA A 290 -0.77 50.01 43.25
N VAL A 291 -1.95 49.52 43.64
CA VAL A 291 -2.60 49.92 44.90
C VAL A 291 -1.79 49.43 46.11
N VAL A 292 -1.28 48.20 46.10
CA VAL A 292 -0.46 47.68 47.21
C VAL A 292 0.85 48.44 47.39
N VAL A 293 1.50 48.88 46.30
CA VAL A 293 2.75 49.65 46.37
C VAL A 293 2.53 51.09 46.87
N LEU A 294 1.36 51.68 46.63
CA LEU A 294 1.02 53.02 47.14
C LEU A 294 0.68 53.06 48.64
N PHE A 295 0.33 51.92 49.24
CA PHE A 295 0.04 51.82 50.68
C PHE A 295 1.25 51.43 51.56
N ILE A 296 2.42 51.17 50.96
CA ILE A 296 3.66 50.75 51.67
C ILE A 296 4.73 51.87 51.67
N LYS A 297 4.35 53.13 51.38
CA LYS A 297 5.26 54.29 51.44
C LYS A 297 4.76 55.35 52.42
#